data_AF-A0A0B0EAX8-F1
#
_entry.id   AF-A0A0B0EAX8-F1
#
_cell.length_a   1.000
_cell.length_b   1.000
_cell.length_c   1.000
_cell.angle_alpha   90.00
_cell.angle_beta   90.00
_cell.angle_gamma   90.00
#
_symmetry.space_group_name_H-M   'P 1'
#
loop_
_entity.id
_entity.type
_entity.pdbx_description
1 polymer ?
#
loop_
_entity_poly.entity_id
_entity_poly.type
_entity_poly.pdbx_seq_one_letter_code
_entity_poly.pdbx_strand_id
1 'polypeptide(L)'
;MEALELKNDKTKSFFNDRYVWLLLIISLSVRIYLSFFTYVIKNDSVAYMQNAKYFASGDFARGLGHDYHPLYSLIMAIVYKAIPNMELSGTIVSLFFSTLTVIVFYLIGKSVFDRKISFVAAIILAFHPYAVRFSADIISDSTYFFFFISALGLGYFAITNRKLLLFALTGICSALAYLTRPEGLGLL
;
A
#
# COMPACT_ATOMS: atom_id res chain seq x y z
N MET A 1 2.01 -33.33 0.04
CA MET A 1 0.85 -32.96 -0.79
C MET A 1 -0.19 -32.17 0.02
N GLU A 2 -0.51 -32.54 1.27
CA GLU A 2 -1.42 -31.77 2.16
C GLU A 2 -1.10 -30.28 2.36
N ALA A 3 0.18 -29.88 2.45
CA ALA A 3 0.56 -28.48 2.64
C ALA A 3 0.21 -27.57 1.44
N LEU A 4 0.18 -28.15 0.23
CA LEU A 4 -0.27 -27.45 -0.98
C LEU A 4 -1.80 -27.33 -1.02
N GLU A 5 -2.51 -28.37 -0.58
CA GLU A 5 -3.98 -28.38 -0.52
C GLU A 5 -4.53 -27.37 0.51
N LEU A 6 -3.94 -27.30 1.71
CA LEU A 6 -4.33 -26.35 2.76
C LEU A 6 -4.07 -24.88 2.37
N LYS A 7 -3.01 -24.61 1.59
CA LYS A 7 -2.72 -23.26 1.06
C LYS A 7 -3.70 -22.90 -0.05
N ASN A 8 -4.07 -23.87 -0.89
CA ASN A 8 -5.03 -23.68 -1.97
C ASN A 8 -6.44 -23.39 -1.45
N ASP A 9 -6.85 -24.03 -0.35
CA ASP A 9 -8.17 -23.86 0.25
C ASP A 9 -8.34 -22.47 0.93
N LYS A 10 -7.31 -22.00 1.65
CA LYS A 10 -7.31 -20.64 2.22
C LYS A 10 -7.27 -19.55 1.14
N THR A 11 -6.57 -19.79 0.04
CA THR A 11 -6.50 -18.84 -1.08
C THR A 11 -7.83 -18.79 -1.83
N LYS A 12 -8.50 -19.94 -2.06
CA LYS A 12 -9.88 -20.00 -2.56
C LYS A 12 -10.87 -19.27 -1.64
N SER A 13 -10.72 -19.42 -0.33
CA SER A 13 -11.55 -18.72 0.67
C SER A 13 -11.41 -17.20 0.58
N PHE A 14 -10.21 -16.68 0.29
CA PHE A 14 -10.00 -15.25 0.06
C PHE A 14 -10.75 -14.75 -1.18
N PHE A 15 -10.60 -15.42 -2.33
CA PHE A 15 -11.26 -15.00 -3.57
C PHE A 15 -12.79 -15.18 -3.56
N ASN A 16 -13.31 -16.10 -2.74
CA ASN A 16 -14.76 -16.27 -2.54
C ASN A 16 -15.35 -15.27 -1.53
N ASP A 17 -14.53 -14.45 -0.88
CA ASP A 17 -14.99 -13.44 0.07
C ASP A 17 -15.60 -12.23 -0.68
N ARG A 18 -16.92 -12.24 -0.89
CA ARG A 18 -17.65 -11.15 -1.57
C ARG A 18 -17.36 -9.75 -1.03
N TYR A 19 -17.02 -9.59 0.25
CA TYR A 19 -16.74 -8.28 0.81
C TYR A 19 -15.40 -7.72 0.32
N VAL A 20 -14.42 -8.58 0.01
CA VAL A 20 -13.15 -8.14 -0.59
C VAL A 20 -13.42 -7.48 -1.94
N TRP A 21 -14.23 -8.11 -2.79
CA TRP A 21 -14.58 -7.56 -4.09
C TRP A 21 -15.41 -6.29 -3.99
N LEU A 22 -16.40 -6.25 -3.10
CA LEU A 22 -17.17 -5.03 -2.84
C LEU A 22 -16.28 -3.88 -2.37
N LEU A 23 -15.40 -4.14 -1.40
CA LEU A 23 -14.45 -3.13 -0.92
C LEU A 23 -13.49 -2.69 -2.02
N LEU A 24 -13.02 -3.61 -2.86
CA LEU A 24 -12.15 -3.29 -3.97
C LEU A 24 -12.86 -2.34 -4.95
N ILE A 25 -14.08 -2.68 -5.37
CA ILE A 25 -14.86 -1.86 -6.31
C ILE A 25 -15.17 -0.49 -5.70
N ILE A 26 -15.65 -0.44 -4.45
CA ILE A 26 -15.98 0.81 -3.76
C ILE A 26 -14.72 1.69 -3.62
N SER A 27 -13.66 1.12 -3.07
CA SER A 27 -12.40 1.81 -2.81
C SER A 27 -11.80 2.37 -4.10
N LEU A 28 -11.76 1.55 -5.16
CA LEU A 28 -11.24 1.93 -6.46
C LEU A 28 -12.10 3.02 -7.12
N SER A 29 -13.43 2.88 -7.09
CA SER A 29 -14.36 3.85 -7.70
C SER A 29 -14.21 5.23 -7.06
N VAL A 30 -14.16 5.29 -5.72
CA VAL A 30 -13.99 6.53 -4.97
C VAL A 30 -12.66 7.20 -5.28
N ARG A 31 -11.57 6.42 -5.35
CA ARG A 31 -10.21 6.93 -5.61
C ARG A 31 -10.03 7.39 -7.05
N ILE A 32 -10.55 6.64 -8.03
CA ILE A 32 -10.54 7.03 -9.43
C ILE A 32 -11.33 8.32 -9.61
N TYR A 33 -12.55 8.40 -9.07
CA TYR A 33 -13.37 9.60 -9.13
C TYR A 33 -12.58 10.81 -8.61
N LEU A 34 -12.07 10.74 -7.37
CA LEU A 34 -11.33 11.87 -6.80
C LEU A 34 -10.02 12.17 -7.51
N SER A 35 -9.32 11.19 -8.07
CA SER A 35 -8.13 11.44 -8.89
C SER A 35 -8.42 12.34 -10.10
N PHE A 36 -9.63 12.33 -10.65
CA PHE A 36 -10.02 13.24 -11.73
C PHE A 36 -10.46 14.62 -11.24
N PHE A 37 -11.05 14.72 -10.05
CA PHE A 37 -11.64 15.97 -9.53
C PHE A 37 -10.74 16.76 -8.57
N THR A 38 -9.70 16.13 -8.00
CA THR A 38 -8.75 16.75 -7.05
C THR A 38 -7.32 16.75 -7.57
N TYR A 39 -7.15 17.17 -8.83
CA TYR A 39 -5.83 17.35 -9.44
C TYR A 39 -5.12 18.55 -8.79
N VAL A 40 -4.33 18.28 -7.75
CA VAL A 40 -3.46 19.25 -7.11
C VAL A 40 -2.08 18.63 -6.99
N ILE A 41 -1.14 19.08 -7.82
CA ILE A 41 0.27 18.71 -7.67
C ILE A 41 0.79 19.39 -6.40
N LYS A 42 1.18 18.59 -5.41
CA LYS A 42 1.82 19.09 -4.19
C LYS A 42 3.30 19.38 -4.44
N ASN A 43 3.89 20.27 -3.66
CA ASN A 43 5.31 20.62 -3.78
C ASN A 43 6.22 19.39 -3.70
N ASP A 44 5.93 18.46 -2.77
CA ASP A 44 6.71 17.24 -2.56
C ASP A 44 6.64 16.27 -3.76
N SER A 45 5.56 16.36 -4.55
CA SER A 45 5.38 15.52 -5.74
C SER A 45 6.49 15.76 -6.76
N VAL A 46 6.97 17.00 -6.89
CA VAL A 46 8.07 17.32 -7.83
C VAL A 46 9.35 16.59 -7.45
N ALA A 47 9.68 16.54 -6.16
CA ALA A 47 10.86 15.83 -5.67
C ALA A 47 10.76 14.32 -5.93
N TYR A 48 9.61 13.70 -5.61
CA TYR A 48 9.39 12.29 -5.90
C TYR A 48 9.44 11.97 -7.40
N MET A 49 8.83 12.81 -8.24
CA MET A 49 8.88 12.68 -9.70
C MET A 49 10.30 12.80 -10.25
N GLN A 50 11.08 13.76 -9.77
CA GLN A 50 12.47 13.95 -10.19
C GLN A 50 13.34 12.76 -9.76
N ASN A 51 13.19 12.30 -8.52
CA ASN A 51 13.91 11.15 -8.02
C ASN A 51 13.55 9.87 -8.80
N ALA A 52 12.26 9.68 -9.13
CA ALA A 52 11.81 8.59 -10.00
C ALA A 52 12.45 8.65 -11.40
N LYS A 53 12.70 9.84 -11.97
CA LYS A 53 13.42 9.97 -13.25
C LYS A 53 14.87 9.45 -13.14
N TYR A 54 15.58 9.77 -12.06
CA TYR A 54 16.95 9.28 -11.85
C TYR A 54 16.99 7.75 -11.74
N PHE A 55 16.06 7.16 -10.98
CA PHE A 55 15.95 5.69 -10.92
C PHE A 55 15.57 5.07 -12.26
N ALA A 56 14.68 5.71 -13.02
CA ALA A 56 14.27 5.23 -14.34
C ALA A 56 15.43 5.25 -15.35
N SER A 57 16.30 6.26 -15.28
CA SER A 57 17.51 6.39 -16.10
C SER A 57 18.69 5.54 -15.63
N GLY A 58 18.57 4.84 -14.50
CA GLY A 58 19.64 4.02 -13.92
C GLY A 58 20.67 4.81 -13.11
N ASP A 59 20.45 6.11 -12.87
CA ASP A 59 21.31 6.96 -12.03
C ASP A 59 20.91 6.79 -10.55
N PHE A 60 21.20 5.62 -10.01
CA PHE A 60 20.88 5.29 -8.60
C PHE A 60 21.65 6.16 -7.61
N ALA A 61 22.84 6.66 -7.98
CA ALA A 61 23.64 7.51 -7.10
C ALA A 61 22.92 8.83 -6.83
N ARG A 62 22.41 9.51 -7.87
CA ARG A 62 21.61 10.72 -7.69
C ARG A 62 20.25 10.44 -7.05
N GLY A 63 19.63 9.32 -7.37
CA GLY A 63 18.34 8.98 -6.78
C GLY A 63 18.41 8.70 -5.27
N LEU A 64 19.45 7.99 -4.82
CA LEU A 64 19.71 7.72 -3.40
C LEU A 64 20.29 8.91 -2.65
N GLY A 65 20.94 9.84 -3.34
CA GLY A 65 21.49 11.07 -2.76
C GLY A 65 20.46 12.18 -2.54
N HIS A 66 19.20 11.97 -2.90
CA HIS A 66 18.12 12.94 -2.71
C HIS A 66 17.60 12.88 -1.26
N ASP A 67 17.23 14.03 -0.68
CA ASP A 67 16.72 14.13 0.70
C ASP A 67 15.41 13.36 0.97
N TYR A 68 14.73 12.87 -0.08
CA TYR A 68 13.46 12.17 0.03
C TYR A 68 13.65 10.66 0.02
N HIS A 69 12.84 9.96 0.81
CA HIS A 69 12.92 8.52 0.98
C HIS A 69 12.73 7.78 -0.35
N PRO A 70 13.55 6.75 -0.63
CA PRO A 70 13.73 6.26 -1.99
C PRO A 70 12.63 5.31 -2.47
N LEU A 71 11.91 4.62 -1.58
CA LEU A 71 11.09 3.48 -2.00
C LEU A 71 9.91 3.89 -2.89
N TYR A 72 9.24 5.00 -2.55
CA TYR A 72 8.12 5.50 -3.35
C TYR A 72 8.56 5.84 -4.78
N SER A 73 9.63 6.64 -4.91
CA SER A 73 10.24 7.00 -6.19
C SER A 73 10.73 5.80 -6.99
N LEU A 74 11.25 4.77 -6.32
CA LEU A 74 11.72 3.54 -6.96
C LEU A 74 10.56 2.73 -7.54
N ILE A 75 9.47 2.55 -6.79
CA ILE A 75 8.27 1.88 -7.30
C ILE A 75 7.66 2.69 -8.46
N MET A 76 7.61 4.01 -8.31
CA MET A 76 7.12 4.92 -9.34
C MET A 76 7.97 4.84 -10.63
N ALA A 77 9.29 4.71 -10.52
CA ALA A 77 10.18 4.51 -11.66
C ALA A 77 9.90 3.20 -12.41
N ILE A 78 9.53 2.13 -11.70
CA ILE A 78 9.13 0.85 -12.31
C ILE A 78 7.84 1.05 -13.12
N VAL A 79 6.83 1.72 -12.55
CA VAL A 79 5.58 2.02 -13.26
C VAL A 79 5.82 2.93 -14.47
N TYR A 80 6.70 3.93 -14.32
CA TYR A 80 7.05 4.86 -15.38
C TYR A 80 7.69 4.18 -16.60
N LYS A 81 8.44 3.10 -16.40
CA LYS A 81 8.99 2.32 -17.52
C LYS A 81 7.91 1.64 -18.36
N ALA A 82 6.76 1.31 -17.77
CA ALA A 82 5.62 0.74 -18.49
C ALA A 82 4.68 1.83 -19.03
N ILE A 83 4.53 2.94 -18.30
CA ILE A 83 3.64 4.04 -18.63
C ILE A 83 4.47 5.34 -18.56
N PRO A 84 4.98 5.86 -19.70
CA PRO A 84 5.93 6.97 -19.72
C PRO A 84 5.26 8.33 -19.48
N ASN A 85 4.38 8.40 -18.47
CA ASN A 85 3.79 9.60 -17.92
C ASN A 85 4.04 9.59 -16.42
N MET A 86 4.81 10.57 -15.95
CA MET A 86 5.31 10.59 -14.58
C MET A 86 4.18 10.85 -13.57
N GLU A 87 3.27 11.78 -13.88
CA GLU A 87 2.14 12.07 -13.02
C GLU A 87 1.23 10.86 -12.87
N LEU A 88 0.85 10.26 -14.00
CA LEU A 88 0.02 9.07 -14.04
C LEU A 88 0.67 7.90 -13.31
N SER A 89 2.00 7.74 -13.43
CA SER A 89 2.74 6.71 -12.69
C SER A 89 2.65 6.90 -11.19
N GLY A 90 2.86 8.13 -10.70
CA GLY A 90 2.72 8.47 -9.29
C GLY A 90 1.30 8.24 -8.77
N THR A 91 0.29 8.70 -9.52
CA THR A 91 -1.12 8.49 -9.20
C THR A 91 -1.48 7.01 -9.16
N ILE A 92 -1.02 6.19 -10.11
CA ILE A 92 -1.26 4.74 -10.13
C ILE A 92 -0.66 4.09 -8.87
N VAL A 93 0.56 4.46 -8.49
CA VAL A 93 1.19 3.92 -7.27
C VAL A 93 0.39 4.29 -6.03
N SER A 94 0.02 5.55 -5.85
CA SER A 94 -0.77 6.03 -4.71
C SER A 94 -2.15 5.35 -4.65
N LEU A 95 -2.84 5.25 -5.78
CA LEU A 95 -4.15 4.62 -5.91
C LEU A 95 -4.08 3.12 -5.63
N PHE A 96 -3.06 2.44 -6.14
CA PHE A 96 -2.84 1.01 -5.89
C PHE A 96 -2.65 0.73 -4.40
N PHE A 97 -1.67 1.37 -3.75
CA PHE A 97 -1.36 1.10 -2.35
C PHE A 97 -2.45 1.56 -1.39
N SER A 98 -3.10 2.69 -1.65
CA SER A 98 -4.25 3.12 -0.84
C SER A 98 -5.44 2.17 -0.97
N THR A 99 -5.66 1.54 -2.13
CA THR A 99 -6.70 0.54 -2.32
C THR A 99 -6.34 -0.74 -1.57
N LEU A 100 -5.11 -1.23 -1.73
CA LEU A 100 -4.62 -2.41 -1.02
C LEU A 100 -4.68 -2.22 0.50
N THR A 101 -4.42 -1.02 1.01
CA THR A 101 -4.53 -0.71 2.45
C THR A 101 -5.92 -1.01 3.00
N VAL A 102 -6.99 -0.65 2.27
CA VAL A 102 -8.37 -0.96 2.68
C VAL A 102 -8.60 -2.47 2.74
N ILE A 103 -8.09 -3.20 1.75
CA ILE A 103 -8.23 -4.66 1.69
C ILE A 103 -7.47 -5.32 2.84
N VAL A 104 -6.21 -4.96 3.07
CA VAL A 104 -5.40 -5.50 4.18
C VAL A 104 -6.04 -5.17 5.52
N PHE A 105 -6.53 -3.94 5.71
CA PHE A 105 -7.24 -3.55 6.91
C PHE A 105 -8.48 -4.43 7.19
N TYR A 106 -9.28 -4.72 6.15
CA TYR A 106 -10.38 -5.68 6.26
C TYR A 106 -9.91 -7.10 6.60
N LEU A 107 -8.83 -7.58 5.99
CA LEU A 107 -8.32 -8.93 6.26
C LEU A 107 -7.80 -9.10 7.69
N ILE A 108 -7.17 -8.06 8.22
CA ILE A 108 -6.74 -8.05 9.63
C ILE A 108 -7.98 -7.97 10.51
N GLY A 109 -8.87 -7.01 10.28
CA GLY A 109 -10.06 -6.80 11.09
C GLY A 109 -10.96 -8.04 11.17
N LYS A 110 -11.19 -8.75 10.06
CA LYS A 110 -12.05 -9.95 10.04
C LYS A 110 -11.48 -11.14 10.81
N SER A 111 -10.19 -11.11 11.12
CA SER A 111 -9.51 -12.15 11.90
C SER A 111 -9.48 -11.83 13.40
N VAL A 112 -9.52 -10.55 13.75
CA VAL A 112 -9.52 -10.05 15.13
C VAL A 112 -10.94 -9.94 15.68
N PHE A 113 -11.86 -9.49 14.82
CA PHE A 113 -13.28 -9.31 15.09
C PHE A 113 -14.08 -10.26 14.18
N ASP A 114 -15.31 -9.88 13.84
CA ASP A 114 -16.09 -10.56 12.82
C ASP A 114 -16.07 -9.84 11.46
N ARG A 115 -16.59 -10.54 10.45
CA ARG A 115 -16.63 -10.12 9.06
C ARG A 115 -17.45 -8.84 8.84
N LYS A 116 -18.56 -8.66 9.56
CA LYS A 116 -19.44 -7.48 9.41
C LYS A 116 -18.81 -6.24 10.02
N ILE A 117 -18.29 -6.35 11.25
CA ILE A 117 -17.59 -5.23 11.91
C ILE A 117 -16.42 -4.78 11.06
N SER A 118 -15.61 -5.73 10.59
CA SER A 118 -14.45 -5.41 9.76
C SER A 118 -14.84 -4.78 8.41
N PHE A 119 -15.91 -5.25 7.77
CA PHE A 119 -16.39 -4.66 6.52
C PHE A 119 -16.85 -3.22 6.72
N VAL A 120 -17.63 -2.93 7.77
CA VAL A 120 -18.07 -1.57 8.08
C VAL A 120 -16.87 -0.66 8.37
N ALA A 121 -15.91 -1.13 9.17
CA ALA A 121 -14.69 -0.37 9.46
C ALA A 121 -13.87 -0.08 8.19
N ALA A 122 -13.78 -1.05 7.27
CA ALA A 122 -13.10 -0.88 6.00
C ALA A 122 -13.84 0.07 5.05
N ILE A 123 -15.18 0.10 5.06
CA ILE A 123 -15.96 1.13 4.35
C ILE A 123 -15.64 2.51 4.90
N ILE A 124 -15.61 2.68 6.22
CA ILE A 124 -15.27 3.97 6.85
C ILE A 124 -13.89 4.43 6.36
N LEU A 125 -12.90 3.53 6.36
CA LEU A 125 -11.57 3.83 5.83
C LEU A 125 -11.58 4.14 4.32
N ALA A 126 -12.39 3.43 3.53
CA ALA A 126 -12.50 3.62 2.09
C ALA A 126 -13.04 5.01 1.70
N PHE A 127 -13.91 5.59 2.53
CA PHE A 127 -14.48 6.93 2.35
C PHE A 127 -13.81 8.01 3.20
N HIS A 128 -12.85 7.66 4.06
CA HIS A 128 -12.24 8.62 4.97
C HIS A 128 -11.49 9.71 4.18
N PRO A 129 -11.83 11.01 4.35
CA PRO A 129 -11.35 12.09 3.49
C PRO A 129 -9.81 12.14 3.35
N TYR A 130 -9.08 11.93 4.44
CA TYR A 130 -7.61 11.91 4.41
C TYR A 130 -7.06 10.68 3.68
N ALA A 131 -7.66 9.51 3.90
CA ALA A 131 -7.18 8.27 3.28
C ALA A 131 -7.40 8.31 1.77
N VAL A 132 -8.49 8.93 1.33
CA VAL A 132 -8.77 9.10 -0.09
C VAL A 132 -7.93 10.22 -0.69
N ARG A 133 -7.68 11.34 0.02
CA ARG A 133 -6.79 12.39 -0.49
C ARG A 133 -5.40 11.86 -0.80
N PHE A 134 -4.84 11.00 0.06
CA PHE A 134 -3.55 10.37 -0.16
C PHE A 134 -3.50 9.47 -1.40
N SER A 135 -4.65 9.03 -1.92
CA SER A 135 -4.73 8.21 -3.14
C SER A 135 -4.60 9.03 -4.42
N ALA A 136 -4.96 10.32 -4.39
CA ALA A 136 -4.90 11.21 -5.55
C ALA A 136 -3.57 11.98 -5.61
N ASP A 137 -2.97 12.27 -4.46
CA ASP A 137 -1.69 12.95 -4.36
C ASP A 137 -0.52 12.02 -4.76
N ILE A 138 0.45 12.57 -5.50
CA ILE A 138 1.74 11.89 -5.80
C ILE A 138 2.67 12.09 -4.59
N ILE A 139 2.38 11.38 -3.50
CA ILE A 139 3.14 11.41 -2.25
C ILE A 139 3.27 9.99 -1.66
N SER A 140 4.25 9.81 -0.79
CA SER A 140 4.62 8.50 -0.22
C SER A 140 3.62 7.93 0.79
N ASP A 141 2.68 8.74 1.29
CA ASP A 141 1.75 8.39 2.38
C ASP A 141 0.97 7.09 2.11
N SER A 142 0.41 6.92 0.91
CA SER A 142 -0.38 5.73 0.58
C SER A 142 0.45 4.45 0.64
N THR A 143 1.69 4.50 0.13
CA THR A 143 2.63 3.37 0.17
C THR A 143 3.10 3.10 1.60
N TYR A 144 3.37 4.16 2.37
CA TYR A 144 3.71 4.05 3.78
C TYR A 144 2.60 3.36 4.59
N PHE A 145 1.36 3.86 4.49
CA PHE A 145 0.22 3.30 5.23
C PHE A 145 -0.02 1.83 4.91
N PHE A 146 0.15 1.43 3.65
CA PHE A 146 0.04 0.04 3.26
C PHE A 146 1.05 -0.84 4.00
N PHE A 147 2.34 -0.50 3.93
CA PHE A 147 3.39 -1.29 4.57
C PHE A 147 3.28 -1.25 6.09
N PHE A 148 2.93 -0.10 6.66
CA PHE A 148 2.71 0.07 8.10
C PHE A 148 1.58 -0.84 8.63
N ILE A 149 0.39 -0.78 8.02
CA ILE A 149 -0.74 -1.62 8.43
C ILE A 149 -0.45 -3.11 8.17
N SER A 150 0.23 -3.43 7.07
CA SER A 150 0.65 -4.80 6.78
C SER A 150 1.62 -5.34 7.83
N ALA A 151 2.60 -4.54 8.26
CA ALA A 151 3.53 -4.90 9.32
C ALA A 151 2.80 -5.17 10.65
N LEU A 152 1.88 -4.29 11.04
CA LEU A 152 1.06 -4.49 12.25
C LEU A 152 0.23 -5.78 12.19
N GLY A 153 -0.46 -6.01 11.07
CA GLY A 153 -1.26 -7.22 10.88
C GLY A 153 -0.42 -8.49 10.90
N LEU A 154 0.69 -8.50 10.16
CA LEU A 154 1.61 -9.63 10.12
C LEU A 154 2.25 -9.88 11.47
N GLY A 155 2.62 -8.82 12.21
CA GLY A 155 3.17 -8.91 13.56
C GLY A 155 2.18 -9.52 14.54
N TYR A 156 0.93 -9.07 14.51
CA TYR A 156 -0.16 -9.69 15.27
C TYR A 156 -0.29 -11.18 14.94
N PHE A 157 -0.37 -11.54 13.66
CA PHE A 157 -0.47 -12.94 13.25
C PHE A 157 0.77 -13.77 13.58
N ALA A 158 1.96 -13.17 13.54
CA ALA A 158 3.21 -13.84 13.88
C ALA A 158 3.22 -14.26 15.35
N ILE A 159 2.78 -13.36 16.24
CA ILE A 159 2.65 -13.62 17.68
C ILE A 159 1.58 -14.68 17.94
N THR A 160 0.38 -14.53 17.36
CA THR A 160 -0.75 -15.45 17.60
C THR A 160 -0.49 -16.85 17.06
N ASN A 161 0.10 -16.97 15.86
CA ASN A 161 0.30 -18.27 15.20
C ASN A 161 1.69 -18.87 15.44
N ARG A 162 2.61 -18.15 16.08
CA ARG A 162 4.01 -18.54 16.33
C ARG A 162 4.77 -19.01 15.08
N LYS A 163 4.59 -18.32 13.95
CA LYS A 163 5.23 -18.67 12.67
C LYS A 163 6.40 -17.75 12.36
N LEU A 164 7.61 -18.31 12.26
CA LEU A 164 8.83 -17.57 11.92
C LEU A 164 8.74 -16.80 10.60
N LEU A 165 8.09 -17.39 9.60
CA LEU A 165 7.89 -16.71 8.30
C LEU A 165 7.09 -15.40 8.46
N LEU A 166 6.11 -15.36 9.36
CA LEU A 166 5.33 -14.14 9.60
C LEU A 166 6.19 -13.07 10.28
N PHE A 167 7.07 -13.44 11.22
CA PHE A 167 8.03 -12.50 11.80
C PHE A 167 8.98 -11.90 10.75
N ALA A 168 9.50 -12.72 9.84
CA ALA A 168 10.35 -12.25 8.76
C ALA A 168 9.59 -11.27 7.83
N LEU A 169 8.34 -11.60 7.47
CA LEU A 169 7.49 -10.72 6.65
C LEU A 169 7.13 -9.41 7.37
N THR A 170 6.91 -9.44 8.68
CA THR A 170 6.74 -8.23 9.50
C THR A 170 7.96 -7.34 9.40
N GLY A 171 9.16 -7.88 9.62
CA GLY A 171 10.41 -7.12 9.51
C GLY A 171 10.62 -6.52 8.12
N ILE A 172 10.30 -7.27 7.05
CA ILE A 172 10.35 -6.76 5.68
C ILE A 172 9.36 -5.60 5.50
N CYS A 173 8.11 -5.74 5.94
CA CYS A 173 7.11 -4.67 5.82
C CYS A 173 7.50 -3.44 6.65
N SER A 174 8.05 -3.60 7.85
CA SER A 174 8.56 -2.50 8.68
C SER A 174 9.72 -1.77 8.00
N ALA A 175 10.67 -2.51 7.42
CA ALA A 175 11.78 -1.93 6.65
C ALA A 175 11.29 -1.18 5.41
N LEU A 176 10.30 -1.73 4.68
CA LEU A 176 9.70 -1.05 3.54
C LEU A 176 8.93 0.21 3.95
N ALA A 177 8.22 0.18 5.08
CA ALA A 177 7.58 1.37 5.66
C ALA A 177 8.63 2.44 5.98
N TYR A 178 9.73 2.07 6.63
CA TYR A 178 10.85 2.97 6.89
C TYR A 178 11.44 3.59 5.61
N LEU A 179 11.63 2.80 4.55
CA LEU A 179 12.16 3.28 3.27
C LEU A 179 11.18 4.17 2.50
N THR A 180 9.88 4.13 2.81
CA THR A 180 8.93 5.13 2.30
C THR A 180 8.94 6.43 3.09
N ARG A 181 9.14 6.33 4.42
CA ARG A 181 8.98 7.40 5.40
C ARG A 181 9.69 7.03 6.72
N PRO A 182 10.52 7.91 7.31
CA PRO A 182 11.32 7.61 8.50
C PRO A 182 10.45 7.35 9.72
N GLU A 183 9.21 7.84 9.74
CA GLU A 183 8.22 7.54 10.78
C GLU A 183 7.98 6.02 10.94
N GLY A 184 8.27 5.23 9.90
CA GLY A 184 8.24 3.77 9.95
C GLY A 184 9.25 3.14 10.91
N LEU A 185 10.25 3.89 11.40
CA LEU A 185 11.17 3.42 12.44
C LEU A 185 10.44 2.98 13.71
N GLY A 186 9.27 3.54 14.02
CA GLY A 186 8.49 3.16 15.20
C GLY A 186 8.01 1.70 15.20
N LEU A 187 8.15 0.98 14.08
CA LEU A 187 7.79 -0.44 13.96
C LEU A 187 8.98 -1.41 14.13
N LEU A 188 10.22 -0.92 14.19
CA LEU A 188 11.44 -1.72 14.35
C LEU A 188 11.85 -1.80 15.83
#